data_AF-A0A256GB29-F1
#
_entry.id   AF-A0A256GB29-F1
#
_cell.length_a   1.000
_cell.length_b   1.000
_cell.length_c   1.000
_cell.angle_alpha   90.00
_cell.angle_beta   90.00
_cell.angle_gamma   90.00
#
_symmetry.space_group_name_H-M   'P 1'
#
loop_
_entity.id
_entity.type
_entity.pdbx_description
1 polymer ?
#
loop_
_entity_poly.entity_id
_entity_poly.type
_entity_poly.pdbx_seq_one_letter_code
_entity_poly.pdbx_strand_id
1 'polypeptide(L)'
;MHAQIVWSIALLLGAIHFWWWEFALREIQNWHFWIYIFVLIYTSLFFLMSTLLYPDHIQELSERESFFLRRRHAFFALFAASFVFDLMDTYIKGREHFEQLGPWYLARIAAGLLIALVAMRTDNSRTIMWLGVLWLLLDAIWITAIYSDLL
;
A
#
# COMPACT_ATOMS: atom_id res chain seq x y z
N MET A 1 -11.23 -18.89 5.59
CA MET A 1 -11.35 -17.45 5.23
C MET A 1 -9.98 -16.98 4.80
N HIS A 2 -9.90 -16.16 3.75
CA HIS A 2 -8.67 -15.88 2.98
C HIS A 2 -8.26 -14.41 3.03
N ALA A 3 -8.77 -13.60 3.96
CA ALA A 3 -8.50 -12.16 3.97
C ALA A 3 -7.00 -11.89 4.14
N GLN A 4 -6.34 -12.61 5.05
CA GLN A 4 -4.90 -12.51 5.26
C GLN A 4 -4.10 -12.78 3.97
N ILE A 5 -4.47 -13.81 3.20
CA ILE A 5 -3.79 -14.16 1.94
C ILE A 5 -3.98 -13.06 0.91
N VAL A 6 -5.21 -12.59 0.72
CA VAL A 6 -5.52 -11.52 -0.23
C VAL A 6 -4.72 -10.25 0.11
N TRP A 7 -4.72 -9.84 1.39
CA TRP A 7 -3.97 -8.67 1.84
C TRP A 7 -2.45 -8.88 1.80
N SER A 8 -1.96 -10.12 1.85
CA SER A 8 -0.55 -10.44 1.62
C SER A 8 -0.16 -10.27 0.17
N ILE A 9 -1.01 -10.70 -0.77
CA ILE A 9 -0.80 -10.46 -2.20
C ILE A 9 -0.88 -8.96 -2.50
N ALA A 10 -1.83 -8.24 -1.90
CA ALA A 10 -1.94 -6.78 -2.00
C ALA A 10 -0.69 -6.06 -1.50
N LEU A 11 -0.18 -6.48 -0.33
CA LEU A 11 1.04 -5.91 0.23
C LEU A 11 2.26 -6.21 -0.66
N LEU A 12 2.35 -7.43 -1.20
CA LEU A 12 3.44 -7.82 -2.09
C LEU A 12 3.41 -7.01 -3.40
N LEU A 13 2.25 -6.89 -4.05
CA LEU A 13 2.09 -6.06 -5.24
C LEU A 13 2.44 -4.60 -4.94
N GLY A 14 1.94 -4.06 -3.83
CA GLY A 14 2.25 -2.72 -3.37
C GLY A 14 3.74 -2.50 -3.12
N ALA A 15 4.45 -3.48 -2.55
CA ALA A 15 5.90 -3.39 -2.33
C ALA A 15 6.69 -3.46 -3.65
N ILE A 16 6.29 -4.31 -4.59
CA ILE A 16 6.90 -4.36 -5.93
C ILE A 16 6.70 -3.02 -6.65
N HIS A 17 5.47 -2.52 -6.64
CA HIS A 17 5.13 -1.25 -7.26
C HIS A 17 5.86 -0.09 -6.60
N PHE A 18 5.96 -0.06 -5.26
CA PHE A 18 6.76 0.91 -4.52
C PHE A 18 8.20 0.95 -5.03
N TRP A 19 8.89 -0.19 -5.13
CA TRP A 19 10.27 -0.20 -5.61
C TRP A 19 10.42 0.25 -7.06
N TRP A 20 9.43 -0.07 -7.91
CA TRP A 20 9.39 0.43 -9.27
C TRP A 20 9.19 1.96 -9.32
N TRP A 21 8.27 2.46 -8.51
CA TRP A 21 7.97 3.88 -8.34
C TRP A 21 9.19 4.70 -7.89
N GLU A 22 10.05 4.11 -7.06
CA GLU A 22 11.28 4.75 -6.59
C GLU A 22 12.38 4.89 -7.63
N PHE A 23 12.25 4.30 -8.83
CA PHE A 23 13.21 4.57 -9.91
C PHE A 23 13.20 6.03 -10.37
N ALA A 24 12.06 6.73 -10.23
CA ALA A 24 11.95 8.15 -10.54
C ALA A 24 12.85 9.03 -9.66
N LEU A 25 13.26 8.55 -8.48
CA LEU A 25 14.19 9.29 -7.61
C LEU A 25 15.56 9.54 -8.26
N ARG A 26 15.93 8.75 -9.28
CA ARG A 26 17.19 8.95 -10.05
C ARG A 26 17.20 10.27 -10.83
N GLU A 27 16.03 10.83 -11.11
CA GLU A 27 15.88 12.08 -11.86
C GLU A 27 16.00 13.31 -10.94
N ILE A 28 15.97 13.11 -9.62
CA ILE A 28 16.12 14.18 -8.65
C ILE A 28 17.57 14.66 -8.63
N GLN A 29 17.78 15.93 -8.99
CA GLN A 29 19.11 16.55 -9.00
C GLN A 29 19.71 16.74 -7.59
N ASN A 30 18.86 17.06 -6.60
CA ASN A 30 19.27 17.39 -5.22
C ASN A 30 19.02 16.25 -4.24
N TRP A 31 19.67 15.10 -4.47
CA TRP A 31 19.62 13.96 -3.55
C TRP A 31 20.43 14.23 -2.29
N HIS A 32 19.77 14.22 -1.12
CA HIS A 32 20.42 14.49 0.15
C HIS A 32 19.98 13.52 1.25
N PHE A 33 20.72 13.53 2.36
CA PHE A 33 20.57 12.55 3.45
C PHE A 33 19.14 12.42 4.01
N TRP A 34 18.37 13.50 4.06
CA TRP A 34 16.99 13.46 4.57
C TRP A 34 16.02 12.70 3.65
N ILE A 35 16.19 12.80 2.33
CA ILE A 35 15.40 12.00 1.38
C ILE A 35 15.71 10.51 1.58
N TYR A 36 16.98 10.18 1.78
CA TYR A 36 17.38 8.80 2.06
C TYR A 36 16.73 8.26 3.35
N ILE A 37 16.73 9.03 4.45
CA ILE A 37 16.00 8.65 5.68
C ILE A 37 14.51 8.46 5.40
N PHE A 38 13.89 9.36 4.66
CA PHE A 38 12.48 9.28 4.32
C PHE A 38 12.15 7.97 3.58
N VAL A 39 12.94 7.61 2.55
CA VAL A 39 12.75 6.36 1.80
C VAL A 39 12.92 5.13 2.71
N LEU A 40 13.88 5.15 3.64
CA LEU A 40 14.03 4.06 4.62
C LEU A 40 12.82 3.93 5.55
N ILE A 41 12.27 5.04 6.04
CA ILE A 41 11.06 5.04 6.87
C ILE A 41 9.88 4.52 6.04
N TYR A 42 9.71 5.00 4.80
CA TYR A 42 8.63 4.59 3.93
C TYR A 42 8.70 3.09 3.63
N THR A 43 9.86 2.58 3.24
CA THR A 43 10.08 1.14 3.01
C THR A 43 9.79 0.31 4.26
N SER A 44 10.15 0.82 5.45
CA SER A 44 9.90 0.14 6.72
C SER A 44 8.40 -0.02 7.02
N LEU A 45 7.51 0.81 6.47
CA LEU A 45 6.06 0.64 6.61
C LEU A 45 5.58 -0.67 5.99
N PHE A 46 6.12 -1.06 4.83
CA PHE A 46 5.79 -2.35 4.19
C PHE A 46 6.23 -3.53 5.05
N PHE A 47 7.41 -3.44 5.65
CA PHE A 47 7.88 -4.42 6.62
C PHE A 47 6.95 -4.51 7.83
N LEU A 48 6.59 -3.37 8.46
CA LEU A 48 5.69 -3.34 9.60
C LEU A 48 4.29 -3.89 9.26
N MET A 49 3.76 -3.61 8.07
CA MET A 49 2.50 -4.21 7.62
C MET A 49 2.62 -5.73 7.48
N SER A 50 3.77 -6.25 7.03
CA SER A 50 3.99 -7.70 6.88
C SER A 50 3.98 -8.44 8.23
N THR A 51 4.52 -7.83 9.29
CA THR A 51 4.51 -8.43 10.64
C THR A 51 3.13 -8.49 11.28
N LEU A 52 2.18 -7.68 10.79
CA LEU A 52 0.80 -7.70 11.25
C LEU A 52 -0.06 -8.73 10.51
N LEU A 53 0.42 -9.24 9.37
CA LEU A 53 -0.25 -10.30 8.60
C LEU A 53 0.11 -11.70 9.10
N TYR A 54 1.34 -11.89 9.58
CA TYR A 54 1.84 -13.20 9.99
C TYR A 54 2.26 -13.21 11.48
N PRO A 55 1.89 -14.26 12.23
CA PRO A 55 2.42 -14.46 13.58
C PRO A 55 3.90 -14.84 13.57
N ASP A 56 4.60 -14.54 14.65
CA ASP A 56 6.03 -14.88 14.84
C ASP A 56 6.30 -16.40 14.83
N HIS A 57 5.28 -17.21 15.12
CA HIS A 57 5.37 -18.67 15.20
C HIS A 57 4.45 -19.31 14.17
N ILE A 58 4.86 -20.44 13.61
CA ILE A 58 4.06 -21.19 12.64
C ILE A 58 2.78 -21.67 13.31
N GLN A 59 1.64 -21.20 12.81
CA GLN A 59 0.29 -21.51 13.28
C GLN A 59 -0.52 -22.14 12.16
N GLU A 60 -1.59 -22.85 12.53
CA GLU A 60 -2.56 -23.36 11.55
C GLU A 60 -3.17 -22.19 10.75
N LEU A 61 -3.69 -22.46 9.55
CA LEU A 61 -4.24 -21.41 8.68
C LEU A 61 -5.40 -20.64 9.34
N SER A 62 -6.25 -21.33 10.10
CA SER A 62 -7.37 -20.75 10.86
C SER A 62 -6.89 -19.75 11.92
N GLU A 63 -5.80 -20.08 12.60
CA GLU A 63 -5.18 -19.26 13.63
C GLU A 63 -4.52 -18.02 13.03
N ARG A 64 -3.86 -18.15 11.86
CA ARG A 64 -3.29 -17.02 11.10
C ARG A 64 -4.33 -15.98 10.69
N GLU A 65 -5.48 -16.42 10.19
CA GLU A 65 -6.57 -15.49 9.84
C GLU A 65 -7.07 -14.74 11.09
N SER A 66 -7.29 -15.46 12.20
CA SER A 66 -7.70 -14.83 13.46
C SER A 66 -6.66 -13.84 14.00
N PHE A 67 -5.36 -14.13 13.78
CA PHE A 67 -4.25 -13.25 14.16
C PHE A 67 -4.30 -11.92 13.41
N PHE A 68 -4.48 -11.95 12.09
CA PHE A 68 -4.61 -10.76 11.26
C PHE A 68 -5.84 -9.94 11.67
N LEU A 69 -7.02 -10.56 11.85
CA LEU A 69 -8.25 -9.85 12.20
C LEU A 69 -8.18 -9.13 13.54
N ARG A 70 -7.43 -9.68 14.51
CA ARG A 70 -7.14 -9.02 15.80
C ARG A 70 -6.27 -7.77 15.63
N ARG A 71 -5.39 -7.74 14.63
CA ARG A 71 -4.42 -6.66 14.36
C ARG A 71 -4.83 -5.73 13.21
N ARG A 72 -5.99 -5.97 12.61
CA ARG A 72 -6.48 -5.24 11.43
C ARG A 72 -6.42 -3.72 11.59
N HIS A 73 -6.73 -3.19 12.79
CA HIS A 73 -6.69 -1.75 13.04
C HIS A 73 -5.30 -1.17 12.84
N ALA A 74 -4.27 -1.83 13.39
CA ALA A 74 -2.89 -1.43 13.18
C ALA A 74 -2.47 -1.59 11.72
N PHE A 75 -2.86 -2.69 11.06
CA PHE A 75 -2.55 -2.95 9.66
C PHE A 75 -3.13 -1.86 8.75
N PHE A 76 -4.43 -1.57 8.90
CA PHE A 76 -5.11 -0.57 8.07
C PHE A 76 -4.73 0.87 8.43
N ALA A 77 -4.28 1.14 9.66
CA ALA A 77 -3.68 2.42 10.01
C ALA A 77 -2.32 2.62 9.29
N LEU A 78 -1.47 1.60 9.23
CA LEU A 78 -0.22 1.65 8.47
C LEU A 78 -0.46 1.73 6.97
N PHE A 79 -1.46 1.01 6.46
CA PHE A 79 -1.90 1.09 5.06
C PHE A 79 -2.43 2.48 4.71
N ALA A 80 -3.19 3.14 5.60
CA ALA A 80 -3.59 4.53 5.40
C ALA A 80 -2.36 5.48 5.42
N ALA A 81 -1.43 5.25 6.36
CA ALA A 81 -0.20 6.03 6.45
C ALA A 81 0.67 5.89 5.20
N SER A 82 0.73 4.72 4.56
CA SER A 82 1.51 4.56 3.32
C SER A 82 1.05 5.49 2.20
N PHE A 83 -0.24 5.85 2.11
CA PHE A 83 -0.69 6.85 1.14
C PHE A 83 -0.26 8.28 1.46
N VAL A 84 -0.08 8.61 2.75
CA VAL A 84 0.48 9.90 3.15
C VAL A 84 1.95 9.97 2.74
N PHE A 85 2.70 8.88 2.98
CA PHE A 85 4.08 8.78 2.52
C PHE A 85 4.18 8.79 0.99
N ASP A 86 3.31 8.08 0.28
CA ASP A 86 3.22 8.11 -1.19
C ASP A 86 3.03 9.54 -1.73
N LEU A 87 2.16 10.35 -1.09
CA LEU A 87 1.95 11.74 -1.48
C LEU A 87 3.19 12.60 -1.21
N MET A 88 3.86 12.41 -0.08
CA MET A 88 5.10 13.11 0.26
C MET A 88 6.24 12.74 -0.70
N ASP A 89 6.37 11.45 -1.03
CA ASP A 89 7.34 10.92 -1.97
C ASP A 89 7.13 11.53 -3.37
N THR A 90 5.89 11.51 -3.85
CA THR A 90 5.51 12.11 -5.13
C THR A 90 5.81 13.60 -5.16
N TYR A 91 5.59 14.31 -4.05
CA TYR A 91 5.96 15.72 -3.92
C TYR A 91 7.48 15.94 -3.97
N ILE A 92 8.27 15.06 -3.35
CA ILE A 92 9.74 15.10 -3.40
C ILE A 92 10.25 14.90 -4.84
N LYS A 93 9.59 14.05 -5.63
CA LYS A 93 9.88 13.83 -7.05
C LYS A 93 9.59 15.06 -7.94
N GLY A 94 8.82 16.01 -7.43
CA GLY A 94 8.62 17.32 -8.04
C GLY A 94 7.25 17.49 -8.70
N ARG A 95 6.94 18.75 -9.05
CA ARG A 95 5.62 19.12 -9.57
C ARG A 95 5.31 18.53 -10.93
N GLU A 96 6.29 18.47 -11.83
CA GLU A 96 6.12 17.92 -13.16
C GLU A 96 5.72 16.44 -13.08
N HIS A 97 6.39 15.67 -12.21
CA HIS A 97 6.02 14.29 -11.92
C HIS A 97 4.57 14.19 -11.39
N PHE A 98 4.19 15.04 -10.44
CA PHE A 98 2.82 15.06 -9.90
C PHE A 98 1.76 15.38 -10.98
N GLU A 99 2.03 16.34 -11.87
CA GLU A 99 1.12 16.74 -12.93
C GLU A 99 0.92 15.64 -13.98
N GLN A 100 1.97 14.87 -14.28
CA GLN A 100 1.91 13.72 -15.20
C GLN A 100 0.98 12.60 -14.68
N LEU A 101 0.84 12.45 -13.36
CA LEU A 101 -0.01 11.42 -12.76
C LEU A 101 -1.51 11.70 -12.87
N GLY A 102 -1.87 12.98 -13.06
CA GLY A 102 -3.25 13.40 -13.27
C GLY A 102 -4.23 13.12 -12.11
N PRO A 103 -5.55 13.29 -12.34
CA PRO A 103 -6.56 13.19 -11.29
C PRO A 103 -6.77 11.77 -10.77
N TRP A 104 -6.45 10.76 -11.58
CA TRP A 104 -6.60 9.36 -11.24
C TRP A 104 -5.69 8.93 -10.07
N TYR A 105 -4.55 9.57 -9.92
CA TYR A 105 -3.66 9.38 -8.77
C TYR A 105 -4.33 9.78 -7.44
N LEU A 106 -4.99 10.93 -7.39
CA LEU A 106 -5.73 11.37 -6.21
C LEU A 106 -6.94 10.47 -5.95
N ALA A 107 -7.60 9.98 -7.00
CA ALA A 107 -8.68 9.00 -6.87
C ALA A 107 -8.18 7.68 -6.25
N ARG A 108 -6.99 7.21 -6.64
CA ARG A 108 -6.33 6.04 -6.03
C ARG A 108 -6.07 6.24 -4.54
N ILE A 109 -5.49 7.39 -4.16
CA ILE A 109 -5.26 7.72 -2.74
C ILE A 109 -6.59 7.72 -1.97
N ALA A 110 -7.60 8.40 -2.49
CA ALA A 110 -8.90 8.47 -1.84
C ALA A 110 -9.54 7.08 -1.70
N ALA A 111 -9.47 6.23 -2.73
CA ALA A 111 -9.96 4.86 -2.69
C ALA A 111 -9.22 4.03 -1.63
N GLY A 112 -7.90 4.12 -1.56
CA GLY A 112 -7.08 3.43 -0.56
C GLY A 112 -7.43 3.84 0.88
N LEU A 113 -7.56 5.14 1.13
CA LEU A 113 -7.97 5.68 2.43
C LEU A 113 -9.40 5.26 2.82
N LEU A 114 -10.34 5.26 1.87
CA LEU A 114 -11.71 4.79 2.11
C LEU A 114 -11.73 3.29 2.44
N ILE A 115 -10.97 2.47 1.71
CA ILE A 115 -10.85 1.04 1.98
C ILE A 115 -10.27 0.81 3.37
N ALA A 116 -9.19 1.51 3.74
CA ALA A 116 -8.58 1.42 5.07
C ALA A 116 -9.62 1.73 6.16
N LEU A 117 -10.36 2.82 5.99
CA LEU A 117 -11.36 3.30 6.93
C LEU A 117 -12.52 2.31 7.12
N VAL A 118 -13.03 1.72 6.03
CA VAL A 118 -14.10 0.72 6.07
C VAL A 118 -13.59 -0.59 6.69
N ALA A 119 -12.37 -1.00 6.36
CA ALA A 119 -11.78 -2.24 6.85
C ALA A 119 -11.48 -2.19 8.37
N MET A 120 -11.08 -1.03 8.90
CA MET A 120 -10.93 -0.82 10.35
C MET A 120 -12.26 -1.01 11.09
N ARG A 121 -13.37 -0.48 10.54
CA ARG A 121 -14.69 -0.54 11.19
C ARG A 121 -15.43 -1.87 11.04
N THR A 122 -14.93 -2.77 10.20
CA THR A 122 -15.61 -4.03 9.90
C THR A 122 -14.98 -5.20 10.66
N ASP A 123 -15.79 -6.04 11.31
CA ASP A 123 -15.35 -7.30 11.92
C ASP A 123 -15.54 -8.52 11.00
N ASN A 124 -16.25 -8.35 9.90
CA ASN A 124 -16.51 -9.41 8.93
C ASN A 124 -15.28 -9.65 8.03
N SER A 125 -14.58 -10.77 8.25
CA SER A 125 -13.43 -11.18 7.42
C SER A 125 -13.76 -11.30 5.93
N ARG A 126 -14.98 -11.68 5.55
CA ARG A 126 -15.36 -11.78 4.13
C ARG A 126 -15.40 -10.40 3.49
N THR A 127 -15.87 -9.38 4.22
CA THR A 127 -15.83 -7.99 3.74
C THR A 127 -14.39 -7.51 3.62
N ILE A 128 -13.54 -7.77 4.62
CA ILE A 128 -12.11 -7.40 4.58
C ILE A 128 -11.41 -8.07 3.38
N MET A 129 -11.70 -9.35 3.11
CA MET A 129 -11.20 -10.07 1.95
C MET A 129 -11.64 -9.39 0.64
N TRP A 130 -12.93 -9.08 0.46
CA TRP A 130 -13.42 -8.43 -0.75
C TRP A 130 -12.88 -7.02 -0.94
N LEU A 131 -12.67 -6.27 0.14
CA LEU A 131 -11.97 -4.98 0.08
C LEU A 131 -10.54 -5.14 -0.44
N GLY A 132 -9.83 -6.18 0.00
CA GLY A 132 -8.49 -6.50 -0.51
C GLY A 132 -8.50 -6.90 -1.99
N VAL A 133 -9.50 -7.68 -2.43
CA VAL A 133 -9.65 -8.04 -3.86
C VAL A 133 -9.94 -6.79 -4.70
N LEU A 134 -10.86 -5.94 -4.23
CA LEU A 134 -11.18 -4.68 -4.89
C LEU A 134 -9.93 -3.80 -5.00
N TRP A 135 -9.17 -3.66 -3.92
CA TRP A 135 -7.92 -2.90 -3.92
C TRP A 135 -6.90 -3.47 -4.92
N LEU A 136 -6.70 -4.79 -4.93
CA LEU A 136 -5.81 -5.46 -5.87
C LEU A 136 -6.17 -5.17 -7.33
N LEU A 137 -7.46 -5.22 -7.67
CA LEU A 137 -7.93 -4.93 -9.02
C LEU A 137 -7.70 -3.46 -9.38
N LEU A 138 -8.04 -2.54 -8.47
CA LEU A 138 -7.83 -1.11 -8.69
C LEU A 138 -6.34 -0.78 -8.87
N ASP A 139 -5.47 -1.32 -8.02
CA ASP A 139 -4.03 -1.07 -8.08
C ASP A 139 -3.41 -1.74 -9.31
N ALA A 140 -3.81 -2.96 -9.67
CA ALA A 140 -3.36 -3.61 -10.91
C ALA A 140 -3.78 -2.83 -12.17
N ILE A 141 -5.04 -2.40 -12.25
CA ILE A 141 -5.54 -1.58 -13.36
C ILE A 141 -4.75 -0.27 -13.43
N TRP A 142 -4.57 0.41 -12.30
CA TRP A 142 -3.78 1.63 -12.21
C TRP A 142 -2.34 1.44 -12.71
N ILE A 143 -1.63 0.44 -12.19
CA ILE A 143 -0.26 0.09 -12.56
C ILE A 143 -0.18 -0.22 -14.06
N THR A 144 -1.13 -0.98 -14.61
CA THR A 144 -1.13 -1.21 -16.05
C THR A 144 -1.37 0.08 -16.81
N ALA A 145 -2.37 0.87 -16.44
CA ALA A 145 -2.72 2.07 -17.17
C ALA A 145 -1.58 3.09 -17.23
N ILE A 146 -0.89 3.33 -16.11
CA ILE A 146 0.22 4.28 -16.03
C ILE A 146 1.48 3.83 -16.80
N TYR A 147 1.72 2.52 -16.92
CA TYR A 147 2.94 2.00 -17.56
C TYR A 147 2.73 1.38 -18.95
N SER A 148 1.50 1.31 -19.45
CA SER A 148 1.18 0.71 -20.76
C SER A 148 0.41 1.64 -21.70
N ASP A 149 0.46 2.96 -21.46
CA ASP A 149 -0.20 4.00 -22.28
C ASP A 149 -1.70 3.74 -22.51
N LEU A 150 -2.36 3.09 -21.53
CA LEU A 150 -3.75 2.63 -21.62
C LEU A 150 -4.77 3.71 -21.19
N LEU A 151 -4.29 4.83 -20.64
CA LEU A 151 -5.03 6.04 -20.26
C LEU A 151 -4.34 7.27 -20.86
#